data_AF-A0AAD0T6S1-F1
#
_entry.id   AF-A0AAD0T6S1-F1
#
_cell.length_a   1.000
_cell.length_b   1.000
_cell.length_c   1.000
_cell.angle_alpha   90.00
_cell.angle_beta   90.00
_cell.angle_gamma   90.00
#
_symmetry.space_group_name_H-M   'P 1'
#
loop_
_entity.id
_entity.type
_entity.pdbx_description
1 polymer ?
#
loop_
_entity_poly.entity_id
_entity_poly.type
_entity_poly.pdbx_seq_one_letter_code
_entity_poly.pdbx_strand_id
1 'polypeptide(L)'
;MIKNKLSDVIKFITVFVLFLAITLPTYYYLNPSKAQETISELKEEDRLKRCEEYIQECYRRDLIQLIGFARLIDIINIKDFISYLHKMDLKKVATNEKQAIVNLLYLENLVIYLNHSREVKVDRNSIDFFDIFFISKTKKDLKKLVDSIKKEAREVDLRGLPNEIIYRRDMALKSIASFEYGN
;
A
#
# COMPACT_ATOMS: atom_id res chain seq x y z
N MET A 1 -1.58 -51.23 3.14
CA MET A 1 -0.85 -50.40 4.14
C MET A 1 -0.46 -48.99 3.63
N ILE A 2 -1.14 -48.45 2.61
CA ILE A 2 -0.82 -47.13 1.99
C ILE A 2 -1.72 -45.99 2.52
N LYS A 3 -2.91 -46.31 3.05
CA LYS A 3 -3.89 -45.31 3.55
C LYS A 3 -3.41 -44.51 4.78
N ASN A 4 -2.57 -45.09 5.65
CA ASN A 4 -2.05 -44.37 6.83
C ASN A 4 -0.98 -43.32 6.48
N LYS A 5 -0.09 -43.62 5.51
CA LYS A 5 0.99 -42.70 5.14
C LYS A 5 0.48 -41.37 4.55
N LEU A 6 -0.59 -41.41 3.75
CA LEU A 6 -1.17 -40.18 3.18
C LEU A 6 -1.84 -39.33 4.27
N SER A 7 -2.55 -39.96 5.21
CA SER A 7 -3.17 -39.28 6.34
C SER A 7 -2.13 -38.61 7.24
N ASP A 8 -1.01 -39.28 7.50
CA ASP A 8 0.09 -38.74 8.31
C ASP A 8 0.81 -37.59 7.59
N VAL A 9 0.99 -37.67 6.27
CA VAL A 9 1.53 -36.56 5.45
C VAL A 9 0.59 -35.36 5.47
N ILE A 10 -0.73 -35.55 5.31
CA ILE A 10 -1.71 -34.47 5.38
C ILE A 10 -1.70 -33.81 6.75
N LYS A 11 -1.66 -34.60 7.84
CA LYS A 11 -1.55 -34.07 9.20
C LYS A 11 -0.26 -33.27 9.38
N PHE A 12 0.87 -33.77 8.90
CA PHE A 12 2.14 -33.05 8.95
C PHE A 12 2.06 -31.72 8.19
N ILE A 13 1.56 -31.71 6.95
CA ILE A 13 1.37 -30.49 6.16
C ILE A 13 0.43 -29.52 6.90
N THR A 14 -0.66 -30.03 7.47
CA THR A 14 -1.63 -29.19 8.18
C THR A 14 -1.01 -28.53 9.41
N VAL A 15 -0.28 -29.29 10.22
CA VAL A 15 0.44 -28.77 11.39
C VAL A 15 1.54 -27.79 10.97
N PHE A 16 2.28 -28.10 9.90
CA PHE A 16 3.32 -27.23 9.37
C PHE A 16 2.74 -25.90 8.85
N VAL A 17 1.61 -25.94 8.13
CA VAL A 17 0.91 -24.73 7.66
C VAL A 17 0.36 -23.92 8.84
N LEU A 18 -0.23 -24.56 9.85
CA LEU A 18 -0.67 -23.89 11.08
C LEU A 18 0.49 -23.24 11.82
N PHE A 19 1.61 -23.95 11.94
CA PHE A 19 2.83 -23.44 12.55
C PHE A 19 3.33 -22.21 11.80
N LEU A 20 3.44 -22.27 10.47
CA LEU A 20 3.81 -21.11 9.64
C LEU A 20 2.81 -19.96 9.76
N ALA A 21 1.51 -20.25 9.81
CA ALA A 21 0.46 -19.25 9.93
C ALA A 21 0.50 -18.49 11.27
N ILE A 22 1.06 -19.08 12.33
CA ILE A 22 1.24 -18.42 13.63
C ILE A 22 2.61 -17.75 13.71
N THR A 23 3.67 -18.48 13.33
CA THR A 23 5.06 -17.99 13.50
C THR A 23 5.40 -16.83 12.58
N LEU A 24 4.91 -16.82 11.33
CA LEU A 24 5.21 -15.74 10.39
C LEU A 24 4.61 -14.40 10.85
N PRO A 25 3.30 -14.27 11.14
CA PRO A 25 2.76 -13.02 11.65
C PRO A 25 3.42 -12.58 12.95
N THR A 26 3.72 -13.53 13.85
CA THR A 26 4.40 -13.23 15.11
C THR A 26 5.81 -12.69 14.88
N TYR A 27 6.57 -13.28 13.96
CA TYR A 27 7.90 -12.82 13.59
C TYR A 27 7.88 -11.40 13.01
N TYR A 28 6.97 -11.11 12.09
CA TYR A 28 6.81 -9.78 11.51
C TYR A 28 6.30 -8.74 12.52
N TYR A 29 5.46 -9.15 13.47
CA TYR A 29 5.03 -8.29 14.56
C TYR A 29 6.18 -7.91 15.51
N LEU A 30 7.05 -8.88 15.83
CA LEU A 30 8.20 -8.66 16.71
C LEU A 30 9.39 -7.97 15.99
N ASN A 31 9.46 -8.07 14.66
CA ASN A 31 10.53 -7.50 13.84
C ASN A 31 9.92 -6.65 12.71
N PRO A 32 9.36 -5.47 13.05
CA PRO A 32 8.79 -4.59 12.05
C PRO A 32 9.86 -4.19 11.01
N SER A 33 9.43 -3.94 9.77
CA SER A 33 10.32 -3.32 8.79
C SER A 33 10.59 -1.87 9.16
N LYS A 34 11.70 -1.32 8.66
CA LYS A 34 11.94 0.13 8.69
C LYS A 34 10.76 0.94 8.13
N ALA A 35 10.05 0.41 7.13
CA ALA A 35 8.86 1.05 6.56
C ALA A 35 7.68 1.05 7.54
N GLN A 36 7.45 -0.05 8.25
CA GLN A 36 6.41 -0.14 9.29
C GLN A 36 6.72 0.76 10.49
N GLU A 37 7.98 0.80 10.93
CA GLU A 37 8.44 1.70 11.98
C GLU A 37 8.21 3.16 11.57
N THR A 38 8.68 3.54 10.38
CA THR A 38 8.49 4.90 9.84
C THR A 38 7.02 5.26 9.72
N ILE A 39 6.16 4.38 9.18
CA ILE A 39 4.70 4.61 9.12
C ILE A 39 4.13 4.84 10.52
N SER A 40 4.59 4.07 11.52
CA SER A 40 4.09 4.19 12.88
C SER A 40 4.47 5.53 13.50
N GLU A 41 5.72 5.98 13.31
CA GLU A 41 6.17 7.31 13.74
C GLU A 41 5.41 8.45 13.03
N LEU A 42 5.16 8.32 11.73
CA LEU A 42 4.46 9.38 10.97
C LEU A 42 2.97 9.47 11.34
N LYS A 43 2.38 8.38 11.85
CA LYS A 43 1.01 8.35 12.37
C LYS A 43 0.85 9.00 13.75
N GLU A 44 1.95 9.35 14.44
CA GLU A 44 1.85 10.04 15.72
C GLU A 44 1.15 11.41 15.54
N GLU A 45 0.08 11.62 16.32
CA GLU A 45 -0.81 12.78 16.17
C GLU A 45 -0.07 14.12 16.24
N ASP A 46 1.01 14.21 17.01
CA ASP A 46 1.78 15.44 17.18
C ASP A 46 2.61 15.81 15.95
N ARG A 47 2.96 14.83 15.09
CA ARG A 47 3.54 15.10 13.78
C ARG A 47 2.46 15.61 12.81
N LEU A 48 1.26 15.00 12.82
CA LEU A 48 0.15 15.32 11.93
C LEU A 48 -0.43 16.74 12.13
N LYS A 49 -0.29 17.29 13.35
CA LYS A 49 -0.73 18.66 13.69
C LYS A 49 0.12 19.76 13.04
N ARG A 50 1.33 19.45 12.56
CA ARG A 50 2.25 20.45 11.96
C ARG A 50 1.95 20.79 10.50
N CYS A 51 1.02 20.09 9.86
CA CYS A 51 0.66 20.33 8.47
C CYS A 51 -0.55 21.27 8.39
N GLU A 52 -0.34 22.46 7.82
CA GLU A 52 -1.30 23.57 7.84
C GLU A 52 -2.49 23.39 6.89
N GLU A 53 -2.28 22.85 5.68
CA GLU A 53 -3.32 22.79 4.65
C GLU A 53 -3.75 21.36 4.31
N TYR A 54 -2.86 20.56 3.71
CA TYR A 54 -3.12 19.15 3.38
C TYR A 54 -2.03 18.25 3.95
N ILE A 55 -2.42 17.30 4.80
CA ILE A 55 -1.52 16.30 5.37
C ILE A 55 -0.92 15.46 4.24
N GLN A 56 -1.71 15.10 3.22
CA GLN A 56 -1.23 14.32 2.08
C GLN A 56 -0.07 14.98 1.31
N GLU A 57 -0.03 16.31 1.22
CA GLU A 57 1.08 17.03 0.58
C GLU A 57 2.30 17.09 1.49
N CYS A 58 2.07 17.40 2.76
CA CYS A 58 3.09 17.50 3.81
C CYS A 58 3.96 16.22 3.88
N TYR A 59 3.32 15.05 3.82
CA TYR A 59 3.99 13.75 3.89
C TYR A 59 4.34 13.15 2.52
N ARG A 60 4.15 13.88 1.41
CA ARG A 60 4.41 13.35 0.06
C ARG A 60 5.88 12.95 -0.12
N ARG A 61 6.81 13.73 0.44
CA ARG A 61 8.24 13.39 0.41
C ARG A 61 8.54 12.13 1.22
N ASP A 62 7.96 12.02 2.41
CA ASP A 62 8.12 10.84 3.28
C ASP A 62 7.51 9.60 2.64
N LEU A 63 6.41 9.75 1.90
CA LEU A 63 5.80 8.67 1.12
C LEU A 63 6.76 8.12 0.06
N ILE A 64 7.39 9.00 -0.71
CA ILE A 64 8.36 8.61 -1.74
C ILE A 64 9.54 7.86 -1.11
N GLN A 65 10.06 8.37 0.01
CA GLN A 65 11.14 7.72 0.74
C GLN A 65 10.71 6.34 1.27
N LEU A 66 9.54 6.26 1.90
CA LEU A 66 8.95 5.02 2.41
C LEU A 66 8.90 3.93 1.34
N ILE A 67 8.44 4.27 0.13
CA ILE A 67 8.37 3.30 -0.97
C ILE A 67 9.78 2.87 -1.42
N GLY A 68 10.75 3.78 -1.39
CA GLY A 68 12.14 3.51 -1.82
C GLY A 68 12.88 2.45 -0.99
N PHE A 69 12.47 2.19 0.25
CA PHE A 69 13.05 1.13 1.10
C PHE A 69 12.03 0.10 1.58
N ALA A 70 10.83 0.11 1.02
CA ALA A 70 9.77 -0.82 1.37
C ALA A 70 10.13 -2.26 0.98
N ARG A 71 9.89 -3.22 1.88
CA ARG A 71 9.88 -4.63 1.49
C ARG A 71 8.59 -4.94 0.75
N LEU A 72 8.60 -6.05 0.02
CA LEU A 72 7.43 -6.53 -0.72
C LEU A 72 6.17 -6.69 0.19
N ILE A 73 6.38 -7.07 1.45
CA ILE A 73 5.31 -7.20 2.46
C ILE A 73 4.74 -5.86 2.94
N ASP A 74 5.49 -4.76 2.80
CA ASP A 74 5.09 -3.43 3.28
C ASP A 74 4.18 -2.67 2.30
N ILE A 75 4.06 -3.18 1.07
CA ILE A 75 3.28 -2.60 -0.02
C ILE A 75 1.82 -2.34 0.40
N ILE A 76 1.20 -3.26 1.14
CA ILE A 76 -0.18 -3.09 1.65
C ILE A 76 -0.24 -1.98 2.70
N ASN A 77 0.71 -2.00 3.65
CA ASN A 77 0.76 -1.02 4.74
C ASN A 77 0.94 0.42 4.24
N ILE A 78 1.70 0.60 3.16
CA ILE A 78 1.88 1.92 2.52
C ILE A 78 0.58 2.39 1.88
N LYS A 79 -0.16 1.52 1.18
CA LYS A 79 -1.48 1.87 0.62
C LYS A 79 -2.45 2.27 1.73
N ASP A 80 -2.49 1.51 2.81
CA ASP A 80 -3.33 1.81 3.97
C ASP A 80 -2.94 3.12 4.64
N PHE A 81 -1.64 3.45 4.66
CA PHE A 81 -1.16 4.74 5.12
C PHE A 81 -1.63 5.89 4.21
N ILE A 82 -1.56 5.76 2.88
CA ILE A 82 -2.10 6.76 1.95
C ILE A 82 -3.61 6.97 2.19
N SER A 83 -4.38 5.89 2.30
CA SER A 83 -5.82 5.97 2.61
C SER A 83 -6.09 6.56 3.99
N TYR A 84 -5.21 6.35 4.97
CA TYR A 84 -5.30 7.00 6.28
C TYR A 84 -5.11 8.52 6.17
N LEU A 85 -4.07 8.98 5.46
CA LEU A 85 -3.82 10.41 5.24
C LEU A 85 -5.01 11.07 4.52
N HIS A 86 -5.56 10.41 3.49
CA HIS A 86 -6.75 10.85 2.77
C HIS A 86 -7.96 11.03 3.68
N LYS A 87 -8.26 10.04 4.54
CA LYS A 87 -9.36 10.13 5.53
C LYS A 87 -9.15 11.26 6.52
N MET A 88 -7.91 11.53 6.92
CA MET A 88 -7.59 12.61 7.84
C MET A 88 -7.81 13.98 7.19
N ASP A 89 -7.38 14.16 5.94
CA ASP A 89 -7.64 15.40 5.19
C ASP A 89 -9.13 15.60 4.93
N LEU A 90 -9.88 14.56 4.57
CA LEU A 90 -11.34 14.64 4.37
C LEU A 90 -12.08 15.10 5.64
N LYS A 91 -11.59 14.75 6.83
CA LYS A 91 -12.16 15.22 8.10
C LYS A 91 -11.87 16.70 8.39
N LYS A 92 -10.79 17.26 7.83
CA LYS A 92 -10.39 18.66 8.02
C LYS A 92 -11.12 19.62 7.08
N VAL A 93 -11.64 19.14 5.95
CA VAL A 93 -12.24 20.00 4.91
C VAL A 93 -13.77 19.95 4.94
N ALA A 94 -14.40 21.12 4.83
CA ALA A 94 -15.87 21.25 4.91
C ALA A 94 -16.56 21.46 3.56
N THR A 95 -15.84 21.89 2.51
CA THR A 95 -16.42 22.30 1.22
C THR A 95 -16.19 21.25 0.14
N ASN A 96 -17.14 21.10 -0.78
CA ASN A 96 -17.03 20.19 -1.93
C ASN A 96 -15.78 20.43 -2.77
N GLU A 97 -15.39 21.68 -3.00
CA GLU A 97 -14.16 22.03 -3.74
C GLU A 97 -12.91 21.49 -3.04
N LYS A 98 -12.74 21.80 -1.74
CA LYS A 98 -11.62 21.27 -0.95
C LYS A 98 -11.64 19.74 -0.85
N GLN A 99 -12.81 19.12 -0.77
CA GLN A 99 -12.93 17.65 -0.81
C GLN A 99 -12.46 17.10 -2.16
N ALA A 100 -12.82 17.75 -3.27
CA ALA A 100 -12.38 17.38 -4.60
C ALA A 100 -10.85 17.53 -4.75
N ILE A 101 -10.24 18.56 -4.15
CA ILE A 101 -8.77 18.72 -4.08
C ILE A 101 -8.13 17.58 -3.26
N VAL A 102 -8.65 17.28 -2.07
CA VAL A 102 -8.17 16.17 -1.22
C VAL A 102 -8.24 14.83 -1.95
N ASN A 103 -9.29 14.64 -2.73
CA ASN A 103 -9.51 13.48 -3.58
C ASN A 103 -8.52 13.42 -4.75
N LEU A 104 -8.20 14.56 -5.38
CA LEU A 104 -7.15 14.64 -6.39
C LEU A 104 -5.78 14.28 -5.81
N LEU A 105 -5.44 14.81 -4.62
CA LEU A 105 -4.19 14.49 -3.92
C LEU A 105 -4.06 13.00 -3.60
N TYR A 106 -5.17 12.35 -3.24
CA TYR A 106 -5.22 10.91 -3.03
C TYR A 106 -4.87 10.15 -4.31
N LEU A 107 -5.47 10.51 -5.44
CA LEU A 107 -5.17 9.89 -6.73
C LEU A 107 -3.70 10.10 -7.14
N GLU A 108 -3.16 11.30 -6.94
CA GLU A 108 -1.75 11.58 -7.24
C GLU A 108 -0.80 10.76 -6.36
N ASN A 109 -1.09 10.61 -5.07
CA ASN A 109 -0.28 9.79 -4.17
C ASN A 109 -0.38 8.30 -4.54
N LEU A 110 -1.53 7.82 -5.00
CA LEU A 110 -1.67 6.47 -5.55
C LEU A 110 -0.86 6.28 -6.84
N VAL A 111 -0.78 7.29 -7.71
CA VAL A 111 0.09 7.24 -8.91
C VAL A 111 1.55 7.14 -8.50
N ILE A 112 2.00 7.95 -7.54
CA ILE A 112 3.38 7.89 -7.01
C ILE A 112 3.67 6.49 -6.47
N TYR A 113 2.77 5.97 -5.63
CA TYR A 113 2.86 4.62 -5.07
C TYR A 113 2.97 3.54 -6.14
N LEU A 114 2.07 3.55 -7.12
CA LEU A 114 2.07 2.57 -8.21
C LEU A 114 3.36 2.66 -9.03
N ASN A 115 3.79 3.85 -9.43
CA ASN A 115 5.01 4.03 -10.21
C ASN A 115 6.23 3.50 -9.46
N HIS A 116 6.37 3.79 -8.17
CA HIS A 116 7.50 3.32 -7.37
C HIS A 116 7.39 1.83 -7.02
N SER A 117 6.17 1.27 -6.96
CA SER A 117 5.99 -0.18 -6.77
C SER A 117 6.56 -1.02 -7.92
N ARG A 118 6.70 -0.44 -9.13
CA ARG A 118 7.41 -1.08 -10.26
C ARG A 118 8.91 -1.19 -10.02
N GLU A 119 9.45 -0.28 -9.22
CA GLU A 119 10.88 -0.12 -8.97
C GLU A 119 11.32 -0.75 -7.65
N VAL A 120 10.40 -1.41 -6.92
CA VAL A 120 10.74 -2.25 -5.75
C VAL A 120 11.60 -3.40 -6.26
N LYS A 121 12.89 -3.13 -6.35
CA LYS A 121 13.92 -4.11 -6.60
C LYS A 121 13.97 -4.94 -5.33
N VAL A 122 13.66 -6.22 -5.49
CA VAL A 122 14.00 -7.20 -4.47
C VAL A 122 15.52 -7.18 -4.37
N ASP A 123 16.05 -6.49 -3.36
CA ASP A 123 17.48 -6.37 -3.17
C ASP A 123 18.04 -7.77 -2.86
N ARG A 124 18.88 -8.30 -3.76
CA ARG A 124 19.27 -9.73 -3.74
C ARG A 124 19.97 -10.14 -2.45
N ASN A 125 20.53 -9.17 -1.73
CA ASN A 125 21.25 -9.37 -0.48
C ASN A 125 20.34 -9.26 0.76
N SER A 126 19.06 -8.96 0.60
CA SER A 126 18.07 -8.87 1.69
C SER A 126 16.88 -9.83 1.51
N ILE A 127 16.97 -10.79 0.59
CA ILE A 127 15.93 -11.81 0.37
C ILE A 127 16.05 -12.85 1.47
N ASP A 128 15.08 -12.91 2.37
CA ASP A 128 14.97 -14.06 3.27
C ASP A 128 14.28 -15.25 2.56
N PHE A 129 14.39 -16.45 3.13
CA PHE A 129 13.78 -17.66 2.57
C PHE A 129 12.25 -17.54 2.39
N PHE A 130 11.58 -16.82 3.29
CA PHE A 130 10.15 -16.54 3.24
C PHE A 130 9.80 -15.56 2.11
N ASP A 131 10.63 -14.55 1.85
CA ASP A 131 10.44 -13.65 0.70
C ASP A 131 10.34 -14.45 -0.60
N ILE A 132 11.21 -15.45 -0.81
CA ILE A 132 11.17 -16.34 -1.99
C ILE A 132 9.85 -17.13 -2.05
N PHE A 133 9.41 -17.68 -0.93
CA PHE A 133 8.16 -18.44 -0.85
C PHE A 133 6.94 -17.56 -1.14
N PHE A 134 6.98 -16.30 -0.73
CA PHE A 134 5.85 -15.38 -0.87
C PHE A 134 5.84 -14.57 -2.16
N ILE A 135 6.93 -14.47 -2.94
CA ILE A 135 6.96 -13.72 -4.22
C ILE A 135 5.73 -14.01 -5.08
N SER A 136 5.38 -15.28 -5.29
CA SER A 136 4.23 -15.66 -6.14
C SER A 136 2.89 -15.20 -5.55
N LYS A 137 2.73 -15.28 -4.24
CA LYS A 137 1.53 -14.82 -3.53
C LYS A 137 1.45 -13.30 -3.55
N THR A 138 2.55 -12.62 -3.23
CA THR A 138 2.60 -11.17 -3.18
C THR A 138 2.43 -10.54 -4.56
N LYS A 139 2.92 -11.16 -5.64
CA LYS A 139 2.57 -10.74 -7.02
C LYS A 139 1.06 -10.79 -7.27
N LYS A 140 0.39 -11.87 -6.84
CA LYS A 140 -1.09 -12.00 -6.96
C LYS A 140 -1.82 -10.96 -6.11
N ASP A 141 -1.35 -10.75 -4.89
CA ASP A 141 -1.95 -9.80 -3.96
C ASP A 141 -1.75 -8.36 -4.45
N LEU A 142 -0.59 -8.04 -5.04
CA LEU A 142 -0.32 -6.76 -5.68
C LEU A 142 -1.17 -6.55 -6.94
N LYS A 143 -1.37 -7.58 -7.76
CA LYS A 143 -2.32 -7.50 -8.88
C LYS A 143 -3.73 -7.17 -8.40
N LYS A 144 -4.23 -7.88 -7.39
CA LYS A 144 -5.54 -7.60 -6.77
C LYS A 144 -5.60 -6.19 -6.19
N LEU A 145 -4.52 -5.73 -5.57
CA LEU A 145 -4.42 -4.39 -5.01
C LEU A 145 -4.48 -3.31 -6.10
N VAL A 146 -3.77 -3.50 -7.20
CA VAL A 146 -3.84 -2.64 -8.39
C VAL A 146 -5.26 -2.59 -8.95
N ASP A 147 -5.92 -3.74 -9.09
CA ASP A 147 -7.31 -3.80 -9.56
C ASP A 147 -8.26 -3.08 -8.60
N SER A 148 -8.04 -3.20 -7.28
CA SER A 148 -8.77 -2.45 -6.26
C SER A 148 -8.54 -0.94 -6.40
N ILE A 149 -7.30 -0.50 -6.57
CA ILE A 149 -6.95 0.91 -6.77
C ILE A 149 -7.62 1.46 -8.03
N LYS A 150 -7.62 0.71 -9.13
CA LYS A 150 -8.32 1.09 -10.37
C LYS A 150 -9.81 1.26 -10.17
N LYS A 151 -10.43 0.39 -9.36
CA LYS A 151 -11.85 0.49 -9.01
C LYS A 151 -12.10 1.72 -8.13
N GLU A 152 -11.35 1.86 -7.04
CA GLU A 152 -11.44 3.01 -6.11
C GLU A 152 -11.31 4.32 -6.87
N ALA A 153 -10.32 4.45 -7.76
CA ALA A 153 -10.07 5.66 -8.54
C ALA A 153 -11.26 6.11 -9.41
N ARG A 154 -12.14 5.18 -9.82
CA ARG A 154 -13.35 5.49 -10.59
C ARG A 154 -14.50 5.99 -9.71
N GLU A 155 -14.45 5.69 -8.42
CA GLU A 155 -15.51 6.00 -7.44
C GLU A 155 -15.24 7.30 -6.68
N VAL A 156 -14.03 7.86 -6.78
CA VAL A 156 -13.66 9.11 -6.12
C VAL A 156 -14.45 10.29 -6.69
N ASP A 157 -15.15 11.03 -5.83
CA ASP A 157 -15.90 12.22 -6.25
C ASP A 157 -14.98 13.42 -6.47
N LEU A 158 -14.91 13.88 -7.72
CA LEU A 158 -14.05 15.00 -8.13
C LEU A 158 -14.89 16.17 -8.67
N ARG A 159 -16.20 16.15 -8.38
CA ARG A 159 -17.10 17.26 -8.72
C ARG A 159 -16.76 18.46 -7.86
N GLY A 160 -16.51 19.60 -8.51
CA GLY A 160 -16.09 20.83 -7.85
C GLY A 160 -14.59 21.10 -7.90
N LEU A 161 -13.81 20.32 -8.67
CA LEU A 161 -12.43 20.72 -9.00
C LEU A 161 -12.42 22.03 -9.82
N PRO A 162 -11.55 22.99 -9.47
CA PRO A 162 -11.27 24.16 -10.31
C PRO A 162 -10.80 23.75 -11.71
N ASN A 163 -11.26 24.46 -12.73
CA ASN A 163 -10.95 24.16 -14.14
C ASN A 163 -9.45 24.13 -14.41
N GLU A 164 -8.70 24.96 -13.70
CA GLU A 164 -7.26 25.11 -13.80
C GLU A 164 -6.50 23.83 -13.45
N ILE A 165 -7.09 22.92 -12.66
CA ILE A 165 -6.43 21.69 -12.19
C ILE A 165 -7.12 20.40 -12.67
N ILE A 166 -8.17 20.50 -13.48
CA ILE A 166 -8.87 19.34 -14.06
C ILE A 166 -7.91 18.45 -14.88
N TYR A 167 -6.93 19.04 -15.57
CA TYR A 167 -5.96 18.25 -16.34
C TYR A 167 -5.13 17.30 -15.46
N ARG A 168 -4.86 17.66 -14.19
CA ARG A 168 -4.15 16.79 -13.22
C ARG A 168 -4.96 15.56 -12.89
N ARG A 169 -6.27 15.70 -12.72
CA ARG A 169 -7.21 14.57 -12.56
C ARG A 169 -7.08 13.60 -13.74
N ASP A 170 -7.19 14.11 -14.96
CA ASP A 170 -7.20 13.27 -16.15
C ASP A 170 -5.87 12.53 -16.31
N MET A 171 -4.75 13.17 -16.02
CA MET A 171 -3.44 12.53 -15.99
C MET A 171 -3.34 11.45 -14.90
N ALA A 172 -3.83 11.71 -13.69
CA ALA A 172 -3.79 10.75 -12.59
C ALA A 172 -4.64 9.51 -12.91
N LEU A 173 -5.89 9.71 -13.35
CA LEU A 173 -6.79 8.62 -13.74
C LEU A 173 -6.23 7.80 -14.91
N LYS A 174 -5.67 8.47 -15.93
CA LYS A 174 -5.02 7.79 -17.06
C LYS A 174 -3.81 6.97 -16.60
N SER A 175 -2.99 7.50 -15.70
CA SER A 175 -1.82 6.81 -15.15
C SER A 175 -2.23 5.57 -14.35
N ILE A 176 -3.25 5.67 -13.50
CA ILE A 176 -3.78 4.53 -12.73
C ILE A 176 -4.40 3.49 -13.68
N ALA A 177 -5.21 3.92 -14.65
CA ALA A 177 -5.90 3.01 -15.58
C ALA A 177 -4.92 2.22 -16.45
N SER A 178 -3.89 2.90 -16.97
CA SER A 178 -2.82 2.31 -17.80
C SER A 178 -1.77 1.55 -17.01
N PHE A 179 -1.85 1.55 -15.67
CA PHE A 179 -0.90 0.81 -14.86
C PHE A 179 -1.07 -0.69 -15.05
N GLU A 180 -0.05 -1.33 -15.60
CA GLU A 180 0.11 -2.78 -15.63
C GLU A 180 1.25 -3.17 -14.69
N TYR A 181 1.00 -4.19 -13.86
CA TYR A 181 2.02 -4.81 -13.02
C TYR A 181 2.63 -5.98 -13.80
N GLY A 182 3.97 -6.01 -13.90
CA GLY A 182 4.73 -6.82 -14.85
C GLY A 182 4.25 -8.27 -15.03
N ASN A 183 4.23 -8.71 -16.29
CA ASN A 183 4.11 -10.11 -16.70
C ASN A 183 5.21 -10.97 -16.08
#